data_AF-A0A3B4ZPT4-F1
#
_entry.id   AF-A0A3B4ZPT4-F1
#
_cell.length_a   1.000
_cell.length_b   1.000
_cell.length_c   1.000
_cell.angle_alpha   90.00
_cell.angle_beta   90.00
_cell.angle_gamma   90.00
#
_symmetry.space_group_name_H-M   'P 1'
#
loop_
_entity.id
_entity.type
_entity.pdbx_description
1 polymer ?
#
loop_
_entity_poly.entity_id
_entity_poly.type
_entity_poly.pdbx_seq_one_letter_code
_entity_poly.pdbx_strand_id
1 'polypeptide(L)' 'LGHGDEIWLHYSWHPQTMKNIERVWKAEQKYEAERKKIEELQKELKEERAREEMTRYAEDSGAIK' A
#
# COMPACT_ATOMS: atom_id res chain seq x y z
N LEU A 1 -16.18 -26.62 -20.39
CA LEU A 1 -15.08 -25.84 -20.97
C LEU A 1 -14.82 -26.43 -22.34
N GLY A 2 -15.01 -25.64 -23.39
CA GLY A 2 -15.09 -26.13 -24.77
C GLY A 2 -13.70 -26.24 -25.37
N HIS A 3 -13.56 -27.07 -26.40
CA HIS A 3 -12.32 -27.36 -27.14
C HIS A 3 -11.44 -26.16 -27.54
N GLY A 4 -11.97 -24.93 -27.50
CA GLY A 4 -11.22 -23.70 -27.77
C GLY A 4 -10.41 -23.14 -26.60
N ASP A 5 -10.83 -23.38 -25.34
CA ASP A 5 -10.20 -22.80 -24.15
C ASP A 5 -8.76 -23.33 -23.95
N GLU A 6 -8.51 -24.58 -24.34
CA GLU A 6 -7.18 -25.21 -24.28
C GLU A 6 -6.16 -24.58 -25.25
N ILE A 7 -6.62 -24.10 -26.40
CA ILE A 7 -5.76 -23.43 -27.38
C ILE A 7 -5.33 -22.08 -26.81
N TRP A 8 -6.22 -21.34 -26.17
CA TRP A 8 -5.85 -20.03 -25.62
C TRP A 8 -4.86 -20.10 -24.46
N LEU A 9 -4.86 -21.21 -23.69
CA LEU A 9 -3.92 -21.44 -22.59
C LEU A 9 -2.46 -21.65 -23.05
N HIS A 10 -2.21 -21.94 -24.33
CA HIS A 10 -0.86 -22.04 -24.87
C HIS A 10 -0.21 -20.66 -25.12
N TYR A 11 -0.99 -19.56 -25.09
CA TYR A 11 -0.47 -18.22 -25.32
C TYR A 11 0.07 -17.59 -24.02
N SER A 12 1.26 -16.99 -24.10
CA SER A 12 1.96 -16.39 -22.95
C SER A 12 1.22 -15.21 -22.31
N TRP A 13 0.33 -14.55 -23.03
CA TRP A 13 -0.44 -13.40 -22.55
C TRP A 13 -1.77 -13.78 -21.90
N HIS A 14 -2.19 -15.05 -21.96
CA HIS A 14 -3.48 -15.45 -21.40
C HIS A 14 -3.46 -15.28 -19.86
N PRO A 15 -4.46 -14.60 -19.27
CA PRO A 15 -4.42 -14.19 -17.86
C PRO A 15 -4.41 -15.39 -16.89
N GLN A 16 -4.95 -16.52 -17.32
CA GLN A 16 -5.02 -17.75 -16.54
C GLN A 16 -3.74 -18.62 -16.63
N THR A 17 -2.71 -18.16 -17.34
CA THR A 17 -1.41 -18.85 -17.28
C THR A 17 -0.77 -18.64 -15.91
N MET A 18 -0.08 -19.66 -15.40
CA MET A 18 0.61 -19.60 -14.10
C MET A 18 1.57 -18.41 -14.00
N LYS A 19 2.25 -18.06 -15.09
CA LYS A 19 3.17 -16.91 -15.13
C LYS A 19 2.45 -15.57 -14.91
N ASN A 20 1.27 -15.41 -15.48
CA ASN A 20 0.51 -14.16 -15.35
C ASN A 20 -0.16 -14.06 -13.99
N ILE A 21 -0.68 -15.17 -13.46
CA ILE A 21 -1.19 -15.25 -12.09
C ILE A 21 -0.07 -14.89 -11.09
N GLU A 22 1.13 -15.46 -11.25
CA GLU A 22 2.28 -15.16 -10.39
C GLU A 22 2.71 -13.69 -10.50
N ARG A 23 2.68 -13.11 -11.72
CA ARG A 23 3.00 -11.69 -11.93
C ARG A 23 2.02 -10.77 -11.21
N VAL A 24 0.73 -11.05 -11.30
CA VAL A 24 -0.32 -10.27 -10.61
C VAL A 24 -0.14 -10.40 -9.10
N TRP A 25 0.02 -11.62 -8.59
CA TRP A 25 0.23 -11.85 -7.16
C TRP A 25 1.46 -11.11 -6.60
N LYS A 26 2.58 -11.13 -7.32
CA LYS A 26 3.77 -10.35 -6.93
C LYS A 26 3.52 -8.84 -6.95
N ALA A 27 2.75 -8.33 -7.90
CA ALA A 27 2.39 -6.92 -7.95
C ALA A 27 1.47 -6.53 -6.78
N GLU A 28 0.48 -7.36 -6.46
CA GLU A 28 -0.42 -7.17 -5.32
C GLU A 28 0.33 -7.18 -3.99
N GLN A 29 1.28 -8.10 -3.80
CA GLN A 29 2.11 -8.11 -2.59
C GLN A 29 2.98 -6.86 -2.44
N LYS A 30 3.57 -6.36 -3.54
CA LYS A 30 4.34 -5.11 -3.51
C LYS A 30 3.44 -3.93 -3.15
N TYR A 31 2.28 -3.84 -3.78
CA TYR A 31 1.31 -2.78 -3.50
C TYR A 31 0.85 -2.81 -2.03
N GLU A 32 0.57 -3.98 -1.49
CA GLU A 32 0.19 -4.15 -0.08
C GLU A 32 1.30 -3.69 0.87
N ALA A 33 2.56 -4.01 0.55
CA ALA A 33 3.71 -3.57 1.34
C ALA A 33 3.90 -2.05 1.29
N GLU A 34 3.80 -1.45 0.10
CA GLU A 34 3.88 0.01 -0.07
C GLU A 34 2.75 0.72 0.67
N ARG A 35 1.51 0.20 0.58
CA ARG A 35 0.35 0.76 1.28
C ARG A 35 0.55 0.76 2.80
N LYS A 36 1.01 -0.35 3.37
CA LYS A 36 1.32 -0.45 4.80
C LYS A 36 2.41 0.54 5.21
N LYS A 37 3.45 0.72 4.39
CA LYS A 37 4.51 1.68 4.70
C LYS A 37 4.01 3.12 4.69
N ILE A 38 3.13 3.46 3.74
CA ILE A 38 2.50 4.78 3.68
C ILE A 38 1.63 5.02 4.92
N GLU A 39 0.83 4.03 5.34
CA GLU A 39 -0.03 4.15 6.52
C GLU A 39 0.79 4.38 7.81
N GLU A 40 1.90 3.65 7.97
CA GLU A 40 2.84 3.85 9.08
C GLU A 40 3.40 5.28 9.10
N LEU A 41 3.90 5.78 7.97
CA LEU A 41 4.43 7.14 7.86
C LEU A 41 3.37 8.22 8.10
N GLN A 42 2.13 8.00 7.64
CA GLN A 42 1.02 8.91 7.91
C GLN A 42 0.68 8.98 9.40
N LYS A 43 0.77 7.84 10.10
CA LYS A 43 0.56 7.78 11.54
C LYS A 43 1.66 8.53 12.29
N GLU A 44 2.93 8.30 11.94
CA GLU A 44 4.08 9.01 12.52
C GLU A 44 3.94 10.53 12.35
N LEU A 45 3.60 11.00 11.15
CA LEU A 45 3.40 12.42 10.87
C LEU A 45 2.25 13.02 11.70
N LYS A 46 1.17 12.25 11.91
CA LYS A 46 0.04 12.69 12.73
C LYS A 46 0.43 12.80 14.20
N GLU A 47 1.20 11.87 14.72
CA GLU A 47 1.71 11.90 16.09
C GLU A 47 2.68 13.07 16.31
N GLU A 48 3.56 13.34 15.34
CA GLU A 48 4.47 14.48 15.38
C GLU A 48 3.70 15.80 15.42
N ARG A 49 2.74 16.00 14.49
CA ARG A 49 1.88 17.19 14.48
C ARG A 49 1.11 17.38 15.78
N ALA A 50 0.56 16.30 16.35
CA ALA A 50 -0.17 16.39 17.61
C ALA A 50 0.74 16.86 18.77
N ARG A 51 2.00 16.40 18.80
CA ARG A 51 2.98 16.89 19.80
C ARG A 51 3.34 18.35 19.55
N GLU A 52 3.62 18.73 18.32
CA GLU A 52 3.93 20.12 17.95
C GLU A 52 2.77 21.07 18.30
N GLU A 53 1.53 20.67 18.02
CA GLU A 53 0.35 21.46 18.36
C GLU A 53 0.18 21.63 19.88
N MET A 54 0.41 20.57 20.66
CA MET A 54 0.38 20.67 22.13
C MET A 54 1.48 21.59 22.67
N THR A 55 2.71 21.48 22.16
CA THR A 55 3.82 22.34 22.56
C THR A 55 3.52 23.79 22.22
N ARG A 56 3.09 24.07 20.97
CA ARG A 56 2.74 25.42 20.54
C ARG A 56 1.60 26.01 21.39
N TYR A 57 0.59 25.21 21.70
CA TYR A 57 -0.51 25.66 22.57
C TYR A 57 -0.02 25.95 24.01
N ALA A 58 0.91 25.15 24.55
CA ALA A 58 1.50 25.39 25.87
C ALA A 58 2.38 26.67 25.90
N GLU A 59 3.12 26.93 24.81
CA GLU A 59 3.89 28.17 24.61
C GLU A 59 2.96 29.39 24.48
N ASP A 60 1.96 29.32 23.59
CA ASP A 60 1.00 30.42 23.33
C ASP A 60 0.13 30.74 24.56
N SER A 61 -0.22 29.74 25.36
CA SER A 61 -0.96 29.92 26.62
C SER A 61 -0.10 30.45 27.78
N GLY A 62 1.21 30.65 27.55
CA GLY A 62 2.16 31.17 28.55
C GLY A 62 2.47 30.19 29.68
N ALA A 63 2.11 28.91 29.53
CA ALA A 63 2.34 27.86 30.54
C ALA A 63 3.79 27.36 30.55
N ILE A 64 4.53 27.58 29.46
CA ILE A 64 5.95 27.22 29.33
C ILE A 64 6.70 28.43 28.75
N LYS A 65 7.76 28.88 29.43
CA LYS A 65 8.71 29.90 28.98
C LYS A 65 10.13 29.37 29.16
#